data_AF-A0A849S7W0-F1
#
_entry.id   AF-A0A849S7W0-F1
#
_cell.length_a   1.000
_cell.length_b   1.000
_cell.length_c   1.000
_cell.angle_alpha   90.00
_cell.angle_beta   90.00
_cell.angle_gamma   90.00
#
_symmetry.space_group_name_H-M   'P 1'
#
loop_
_entity.id
_entity.type
_entity.pdbx_description
1 polymer ?
#
loop_
_entity_poly.entity_id
_entity_poly.type
_entity_poly.pdbx_seq_one_letter_code
_entity_poly.pdbx_strand_id
1 'polypeptide(L)'
;MATAFANIAFTPSVKAVQQLHGSRDAYSGFEHNNEMALSRTEAEFIGARDSFYMASVSESGWPYVQHRGGAVGFIKVLSENTLGFADFRGNRQYVSVGNLNNDDRVSLILMDYAHKRRLKILGHVRMIHDTDEP
;
A
#
# COMPACT_ATOMS: atom_id res chain seq x y z
N MET A 1 -2.71 9.94 -9.30
CA MET A 1 -2.42 9.56 -7.90
C MET A 1 -3.72 9.67 -7.15
N ALA A 2 -4.21 8.57 -6.61
CA ALA A 2 -5.33 8.60 -5.67
C ALA A 2 -5.04 9.61 -4.55
N THR A 3 -5.88 10.63 -4.44
CA THR A 3 -5.72 11.79 -3.53
C THR A 3 -6.04 11.42 -2.08
N ALA A 4 -6.74 10.30 -1.86
CA ALA A 4 -6.95 9.71 -0.53
C ALA A 4 -5.63 9.48 0.25
N PHE A 5 -4.52 9.22 -0.44
CA PHE A 5 -3.20 9.11 0.20
C PHE A 5 -2.81 10.38 0.97
N ALA A 6 -3.02 11.56 0.36
CA ALA A 6 -2.66 12.84 0.97
C ALA A 6 -3.49 13.09 2.23
N ASN A 7 -4.77 12.74 2.21
CA ASN A 7 -5.67 12.94 3.35
C ASN A 7 -5.31 12.06 4.55
N ILE A 8 -4.73 10.88 4.31
CA ILE A 8 -4.21 10.02 5.37
C ILE A 8 -2.81 10.47 5.82
N ALA A 9 -1.92 10.77 4.88
CA ALA A 9 -0.49 10.94 5.15
C ALA A 9 -0.09 12.37 5.55
N PHE A 10 -0.80 13.40 5.08
CA PHE A 10 -0.47 14.80 5.35
C PHE A 10 -1.11 15.26 6.66
N THR A 11 -0.66 14.66 7.76
CA THR A 11 -1.03 15.06 9.12
C THR A 11 -0.62 16.52 9.40
N PRO A 12 -1.15 17.15 10.46
CA PRO A 12 -0.73 18.50 10.84
C PRO A 12 0.79 18.66 11.00
N SER A 13 1.46 17.65 11.56
CA SER A 13 2.92 17.63 11.69
C SER A 13 3.62 17.59 10.33
N VAL A 14 3.16 16.74 9.40
CA VAL A 14 3.72 16.68 8.04
C VAL A 14 3.52 17.99 7.29
N LYS A 15 2.34 18.61 7.42
CA LYS A 15 2.04 19.92 6.83
C LYS A 15 2.95 21.02 7.37
N ALA A 16 3.20 21.04 8.68
CA ALA A 16 4.13 21.99 9.29
C ALA A 16 5.55 21.85 8.72
N VAL A 17 6.03 20.62 8.54
CA VAL A 17 7.34 20.34 7.91
C VAL A 17 7.34 20.73 6.43
N GLN A 18 6.26 20.46 5.69
CA GLN A 18 6.13 20.90 4.29
C GLN A 18 6.16 22.42 4.16
N GLN A 19 5.53 23.14 5.10
CA GLN A 19 5.57 24.60 5.14
C GLN A 19 7.00 25.10 5.42
N LEU A 20 7.65 24.52 6.43
CA LEU A 20 9.02 24.87 6.81
C LEU A 20 10.00 24.72 5.63
N HIS A 21 9.81 23.68 4.81
CA HIS A 21 10.67 23.40 3.66
C HIS A 21 10.10 23.88 2.31
N GLY A 22 9.07 24.73 2.32
CA GLY A 22 8.54 25.40 1.11
C GLY A 22 7.87 24.47 0.09
N SER A 23 7.38 23.30 0.51
CA SER A 23 6.71 22.33 -0.37
C SER A 23 5.20 22.27 -0.19
N ARG A 24 4.62 23.01 0.78
CA ARG A 24 3.19 22.93 1.10
C ARG A 24 2.29 23.27 -0.08
N ASP A 25 2.59 24.35 -0.80
CA ASP A 25 1.75 24.82 -1.91
C ASP A 25 1.64 23.79 -3.03
N ALA A 26 2.77 23.16 -3.39
CA ALA A 26 2.83 22.11 -4.40
C ALA A 26 1.98 20.87 -4.04
N TYR A 27 1.75 20.63 -2.74
CA TYR A 27 1.00 19.49 -2.24
C TYR A 27 -0.40 19.82 -1.73
N SER A 28 -0.86 21.08 -1.84
CA SER A 28 -2.19 21.53 -1.39
C SER A 28 -3.33 21.00 -2.26
N GLY A 29 -3.12 20.93 -3.58
CA GLY A 29 -4.13 20.44 -4.53
C GLY A 29 -4.51 18.96 -4.34
N PHE A 30 -3.63 18.15 -3.75
CA PHE A 30 -3.86 16.72 -3.58
C PHE A 30 -4.80 16.34 -2.42
N GLU A 31 -5.18 17.30 -1.57
CA GLU A 31 -6.04 17.04 -0.39
C GLU A 31 -7.55 17.20 -0.69
N HIS A 32 -7.90 17.87 -1.78
CA HIS A 32 -9.29 18.29 -2.04
C HIS A 32 -10.18 17.19 -2.65
N ASN A 33 -9.61 16.03 -2.97
CA ASN A 33 -10.35 14.91 -3.53
C ASN A 33 -10.18 13.66 -2.63
N ASN A 34 -11.28 13.00 -2.30
CA ASN A 34 -11.31 11.77 -1.49
C ASN A 34 -11.41 10.50 -2.34
N GLU A 35 -11.15 10.60 -3.64
CA GLU A 35 -11.18 9.45 -4.54
C GLU A 35 -10.19 8.37 -4.10
N MET A 36 -10.75 7.21 -3.76
CA MET A 36 -10.03 5.99 -3.39
C MET A 36 -9.85 5.04 -4.59
N ALA A 37 -10.30 5.46 -5.77
CA ALA A 37 -10.24 4.65 -6.98
C ALA A 37 -8.83 4.67 -7.60
N LEU A 38 -8.34 3.48 -7.96
CA LEU A 38 -7.16 3.26 -8.76
C LEU A 38 -7.46 3.71 -10.19
N SER A 39 -6.66 4.64 -10.68
CA SER A 39 -6.68 5.01 -12.08
C SER A 39 -6.23 3.84 -12.96
N ARG A 40 -6.61 3.87 -14.24
CA ARG A 40 -6.14 2.90 -15.24
C ARG A 40 -4.61 2.76 -15.25
N THR A 41 -3.89 3.88 -15.17
CA THR A 41 -2.41 3.88 -15.13
C THR A 41 -1.86 3.19 -13.89
N GLU A 42 -2.50 3.37 -12.72
CA GLU A 42 -2.10 2.68 -11.48
C GLU A 42 -2.40 1.17 -11.59
N ALA A 43 -3.55 0.78 -12.13
CA ALA A 43 -3.90 -0.61 -12.36
C ALA A 43 -2.92 -1.31 -13.32
N GLU A 44 -2.56 -0.66 -14.44
CA GLU A 44 -1.55 -1.16 -15.38
C GLU A 44 -0.17 -1.27 -14.73
N PHE A 45 0.21 -0.30 -13.90
CA PHE A 45 1.47 -0.35 -13.15
C PHE A 45 1.51 -1.53 -12.18
N ILE A 46 0.42 -1.77 -11.44
CA ILE A 46 0.29 -2.87 -10.47
C ILE A 46 0.37 -4.23 -11.19
N GLY A 47 -0.38 -4.39 -12.29
CA GLY A 47 -0.40 -5.64 -13.05
C GLY A 47 0.95 -6.02 -13.66
N ALA A 48 1.85 -5.06 -13.86
CA ALA A 48 3.20 -5.28 -14.36
C ALA A 48 4.24 -5.57 -13.26
N ARG A 49 3.83 -5.79 -12.00
CA ARG A 49 4.74 -6.12 -10.89
C ARG A 49 4.81 -7.61 -10.61
N ASP A 50 6.00 -8.05 -10.26
CA ASP A 50 6.32 -9.37 -9.72
C ASP A 50 6.65 -9.32 -8.21
N SER A 51 6.70 -8.12 -7.63
CA SER A 51 7.09 -7.92 -6.24
C SER A 51 6.57 -6.59 -5.68
N PHE A 52 6.45 -6.54 -4.35
CA PHE A 52 6.20 -5.33 -3.58
C PHE A 52 6.73 -5.48 -2.15
N TYR A 53 6.82 -4.37 -1.42
CA TYR A 53 7.06 -4.40 0.01
C TYR A 53 5.78 -4.01 0.75
N MET A 54 5.52 -4.70 1.85
CA MET A 54 4.39 -4.46 2.72
C MET A 54 4.88 -4.09 4.10
N ALA A 55 4.43 -2.95 4.61
CA ALA A 55 4.59 -2.56 6.00
C ALA A 55 3.33 -2.91 6.80
N SER A 56 3.52 -3.43 8.00
CA SER A 56 2.50 -3.57 9.04
C SER A 56 3.05 -3.12 10.39
N VAL A 57 2.20 -3.03 11.41
CA VAL A 57 2.57 -2.58 12.75
C VAL A 57 2.35 -3.72 13.74
N SER A 58 3.35 -4.04 14.56
CA SER A 58 3.18 -5.05 15.61
C SER A 58 2.27 -4.54 16.72
N GLU A 59 1.73 -5.47 17.52
CA GLU A 59 0.93 -5.14 18.71
C GLU A 59 1.68 -4.21 19.68
N SER A 60 3.01 -4.34 19.75
CA SER A 60 3.88 -3.46 20.54
C SER A 60 4.18 -2.11 19.87
N GLY A 61 3.57 -1.79 18.73
CA GLY A 61 3.73 -0.52 18.00
C GLY A 61 4.98 -0.41 17.11
N TRP A 62 5.75 -1.48 16.93
CA TRP A 62 6.93 -1.43 16.05
C TRP A 62 6.52 -1.59 14.59
N PRO A 63 7.03 -0.74 13.67
CA PRO A 63 6.84 -0.97 12.25
C PRO A 63 7.67 -2.18 11.79
N TYR A 64 7.07 -2.98 10.92
CA TYR A 64 7.71 -4.14 10.30
C TYR A 64 7.50 -4.08 8.78
N VAL A 65 8.54 -4.35 8.00
CA VAL A 65 8.48 -4.35 6.54
C VAL A 65 8.96 -5.69 6.01
N GLN A 66 8.19 -6.26 5.08
CA GLN A 66 8.53 -7.52 4.44
C GLN A 66 8.33 -7.42 2.93
N HIS A 67 9.28 -7.98 2.18
CA HIS A 67 9.16 -8.17 0.74
C HIS A 67 8.23 -9.35 0.44
N ARG A 68 7.35 -9.18 -0.55
CA ARG A 68 6.45 -10.20 -1.11
C ARG A 68 6.67 -10.27 -2.61
N GLY A 69 6.89 -11.48 -3.14
CA GLY A 69 7.16 -11.71 -4.56
C GLY A 69 6.38 -12.89 -5.13
N GLY A 70 6.15 -12.85 -6.43
CA GLY A 70 5.46 -13.87 -7.22
C GLY A 70 5.78 -13.73 -8.71
N ALA A 71 5.02 -14.41 -9.57
CA ALA A 71 5.11 -14.17 -11.02
C ALA A 71 4.60 -12.76 -11.37
N VAL A 72 5.01 -12.21 -12.52
CA VAL A 72 4.46 -10.95 -13.03
C VAL A 72 2.94 -11.02 -13.06
N GLY A 73 2.28 -10.01 -12.47
CA GLY A 73 0.82 -9.93 -12.40
C GLY A 73 0.19 -10.84 -11.34
N PHE A 74 0.96 -11.31 -10.35
CA PHE A 74 0.40 -12.02 -9.20
C PHE A 74 -0.47 -11.12 -8.31
N ILE A 75 -0.25 -9.81 -8.36
CA ILE A 75 -1.14 -8.81 -7.78
C ILE A 75 -2.26 -8.54 -8.79
N LYS A 76 -3.50 -8.79 -8.38
CA LYS A 76 -4.71 -8.59 -9.17
C LYS A 76 -5.42 -7.34 -8.70
N VAL A 77 -5.83 -6.50 -9.64
CA VAL A 77 -6.80 -5.42 -9.38
C VAL A 77 -8.18 -6.06 -9.51
N LEU A 78 -8.88 -6.22 -8.39
CA LEU A 78 -10.19 -6.88 -8.32
C LEU A 78 -11.33 -5.89 -8.54
N SER A 79 -11.12 -4.63 -8.13
CA SER A 79 -12.01 -3.51 -8.39
C SER A 79 -11.22 -2.20 -8.36
N GLU A 80 -11.90 -1.07 -8.56
CA GLU A 80 -11.28 0.26 -8.46
C GLU A 80 -10.59 0.53 -7.12
N ASN A 81 -10.94 -0.15 -6.03
CA ASN A 81 -10.35 0.10 -4.71
C ASN A 81 -9.88 -1.18 -4.01
N THR A 82 -9.86 -2.32 -4.71
CA THR A 82 -9.55 -3.63 -4.12
C THR A 82 -8.46 -4.33 -4.91
N LEU A 83 -7.43 -4.77 -4.18
CA LEU A 83 -6.36 -5.60 -4.69
C LEU A 83 -6.43 -7.00 -4.08
N GLY A 84 -6.09 -8.02 -4.85
CA GLY A 84 -5.91 -9.40 -4.39
C GLY A 84 -4.53 -9.91 -4.75
N PHE A 85 -3.89 -10.66 -3.86
CA PHE A 85 -2.65 -11.37 -4.15
C PHE A 85 -2.56 -12.61 -3.28
N ALA A 86 -1.92 -13.67 -3.79
CA ALA A 86 -1.68 -14.86 -3.01
C ALA A 86 -0.57 -14.62 -1.98
N ASP A 87 -0.79 -15.05 -0.73
CA ASP A 87 0.27 -15.12 0.28
C ASP A 87 1.02 -16.47 0.14
N PHE A 88 2.07 -16.47 -0.69
CA PHE A 88 2.90 -17.65 -0.88
C PHE A 88 3.66 -18.00 0.40
N ARG A 89 3.83 -19.30 0.65
CA ARG A 89 4.62 -19.80 1.79
C ARG A 89 6.06 -19.28 1.72
N GLY A 90 6.36 -18.27 2.53
CA GLY A 90 7.69 -17.71 2.70
C GLY A 90 8.51 -18.41 3.80
N ASN A 91 9.31 -17.62 4.53
CA ASN A 91 10.17 -18.06 5.64
C ASN A 91 9.40 -18.55 6.89
N ARG A 92 8.05 -18.54 6.86
CA ARG A 92 7.15 -18.98 7.93
C ARG A 92 7.29 -18.24 9.26
N GLN A 93 7.80 -17.01 9.27
CA GLN A 93 7.80 -16.20 10.50
C GLN A 93 6.41 -15.64 10.84
N TYR A 94 5.52 -15.53 9.85
CA TYR A 94 4.13 -15.05 9.98
C TYR A 94 3.99 -13.68 10.68
N VAL A 95 5.05 -12.87 10.75
CA VAL A 95 5.02 -11.57 11.47
C VAL A 95 3.96 -10.65 10.89
N SER A 96 3.96 -10.43 9.58
CA SER A 96 2.95 -9.57 8.96
C SER A 96 1.54 -10.11 9.18
N VAL A 97 1.33 -11.42 9.03
CA VAL A 97 0.02 -12.07 9.24
C VAL A 97 -0.45 -11.91 10.68
N GLY A 98 0.44 -12.13 11.66
CA GLY A 98 0.14 -11.94 13.08
C GLY A 98 -0.19 -10.48 13.42
N ASN A 99 0.56 -9.53 12.86
CA ASN A 99 0.32 -8.09 13.04
C ASN A 99 -1.09 -7.69 12.56
N LEU A 100 -1.55 -8.25 11.45
CA LEU A 100 -2.87 -7.97 10.86
C LEU A 100 -4.04 -8.38 11.75
N ASN A 101 -3.85 -9.26 12.73
CA ASN A 101 -4.90 -9.63 13.69
C ASN A 101 -5.24 -8.48 14.64
N ASN A 102 -4.33 -7.54 14.87
CA ASN A 102 -4.51 -6.41 15.78
C ASN A 102 -4.62 -5.06 15.05
N ASP A 103 -3.88 -4.89 13.96
CA ASP A 103 -3.92 -3.69 13.12
C ASP A 103 -3.88 -4.10 11.65
N ASP A 104 -5.03 -3.98 10.99
CA ASP A 104 -5.21 -4.38 9.59
C ASP A 104 -4.71 -3.34 8.58
N ARG A 105 -4.20 -2.20 9.06
CA ARG A 105 -3.66 -1.14 8.21
C ARG A 105 -2.29 -1.53 7.70
N VAL A 106 -2.09 -1.36 6.39
CA VAL A 106 -0.81 -1.59 5.72
C VAL A 106 -0.39 -0.42 4.85
N SER A 107 0.91 -0.37 4.58
CA SER A 107 1.48 0.44 3.51
C SER A 107 2.18 -0.47 2.51
N LEU A 108 1.79 -0.37 1.24
CA LEU A 108 2.42 -1.07 0.14
C LEU A 108 3.32 -0.11 -0.63
N ILE A 109 4.49 -0.59 -1.02
CA ILE A 109 5.34 0.08 -2.00
C ILE A 109 5.70 -0.89 -3.13
N LEU A 110 5.27 -0.51 -4.33
CA LEU A 110 5.49 -1.25 -5.57
C LEU A 110 6.54 -0.50 -6.37
N MET A 111 7.63 -1.19 -6.73
CA MET A 111 8.79 -0.57 -7.38
C MET A 111 8.88 -0.93 -8.87
N ASP A 112 9.31 0.05 -9.66
CA ASP A 112 9.81 -0.14 -11.02
C ASP A 112 11.27 0.30 -11.05
N TYR A 113 12.19 -0.63 -10.81
CA TYR A 113 13.61 -0.28 -10.69
C TYR A 113 14.19 0.23 -12.00
N ALA A 114 13.83 -0.40 -13.12
CA ALA A 114 14.32 -0.03 -14.45
C ALA A 114 13.93 1.40 -14.82
N HIS A 115 12.68 1.79 -14.57
CA HIS A 115 12.17 3.12 -14.90
C HIS A 115 12.26 4.12 -13.75
N LYS A 116 12.80 3.73 -12.59
CA LYS A 116 12.90 4.55 -11.37
C LYS A 116 11.55 5.12 -10.90
N ARG A 117 10.48 4.33 -11.06
CA ARG A 117 9.12 4.71 -10.65
C ARG A 117 8.70 3.90 -9.44
N ARG A 118 7.75 4.42 -8.68
CA ARG A 118 7.15 3.73 -7.54
C ARG A 118 5.69 4.12 -7.37
N LEU A 119 4.90 3.20 -6.84
CA LEU A 119 3.54 3.46 -6.39
C LEU A 119 3.46 3.12 -4.90
N LYS A 120 2.84 4.02 -4.12
CA LYS A 120 2.55 3.81 -2.70
C LYS A 120 1.05 3.68 -2.52
N ILE A 121 0.63 2.70 -1.72
CA ILE A 121 -0.79 2.45 -1.43
C ILE A 121 -0.92 2.30 0.08
N LEU A 122 -1.89 2.98 0.66
CA LEU A 122 -2.32 2.75 2.04
C LEU A 122 -3.68 2.09 1.99
N GLY A 123 -3.92 1.10 2.84
CA GLY A 123 -5.19 0.39 2.85
C GLY A 123 -5.31 -0.57 4.01
N HIS A 124 -6.44 -1.26 4.04
CA HIS A 124 -6.74 -2.33 4.98
C HIS A 124 -6.56 -3.68 4.28
N VAL A 125 -6.05 -4.68 5.00
CA VAL A 125 -5.90 -6.05 4.48
C VAL A 125 -6.80 -6.99 5.24
N ARG A 126 -7.59 -7.77 4.49
CA ARG A 126 -8.32 -8.93 5.00
C ARG A 126 -7.71 -10.19 4.42
N MET A 127 -7.48 -11.18 5.27
CA MET A 127 -7.08 -12.53 4.82
C MET A 127 -8.34 -13.33 4.48
N ILE A 128 -8.28 -14.05 3.36
CA ILE A 128 -9.32 -14.96 2.90
C ILE A 128 -8.67 -16.33 2.84
N HIS A 129 -9.20 -17.30 3.61
CA HIS A 129 -8.78 -18.69 3.49
C HIS A 129 -9.67 -19.41 2.48
N ASP A 130 -9.14 -20.43 1.78
CA ASP A 130 -9.91 -21.27 0.85
C ASP A 130 -11.19 -21.86 1.46
N THR A 131 -11.26 -21.95 2.79
CA THR A 131 -12.45 -22.43 3.52
C THR A 131 -13.53 -21.38 3.74
N ASP A 132 -13.20 -20.09 3.62
CA ASP A 132 -14.09 -18.97 3.98
C ASP A 132 -14.90 -18.47 2.77
N GLU A 133 -14.36 -18.59 1.55
CA GLU A 133 -14.99 -18.21 0.28
C GLU A 133 -14.56 -19.20 -0.83
N PRO A 134 -15.23 -20.36 -0.99
CA PRO A 134 -14.87 -21.39 -1.97
C PRO A 134 -15.19 -21.03 -3.44
#